data_AF-A0AA86UQQ0-F1
#
_entry.id   AF-A0AA86UQQ0-F1
#
_cell.length_a   1.000
_cell.length_b   1.000
_cell.length_c   1.000
_cell.angle_alpha   90.00
_cell.angle_beta   90.00
_cell.angle_gamma   90.00
#
_symmetry.space_group_name_H-M   'P 1'
#
loop_
_entity.id
_entity.type
_entity.pdbx_description
1 polymer ?
#
loop_
_entity_poly.entity_id
_entity_poly.type
_entity_poly.pdbx_seq_one_letter_code
_entity_poly.pdbx_strand_id
1 'polypeptide(L)'
;MKFSPLYYKETSVALLVFDVGKLETLRMCTLYIQQIRSECSKNTQIMLIGQQFTENRQVSVDEATVFAEMNKMTYAEVNYIGDAKESRSLMQDAFVANANTQQQMTQLKQRMAAVTIMSKQK
;
A
#
# COMPACT_ATOMS: atom_id res chain seq x y z
N MET A 1 2.93 -10.33 -16.23
CA MET A 1 2.71 -9.88 -14.83
C MET A 1 1.33 -10.37 -14.40
N LYS A 2 1.23 -11.21 -13.36
CA LYS A 2 -0.03 -11.86 -12.93
C LYS A 2 -0.62 -11.14 -11.71
N PHE A 3 -1.88 -10.73 -11.78
CA PHE A 3 -2.66 -10.24 -10.64
C PHE A 3 -3.15 -11.41 -9.78
N SER A 4 -2.91 -11.37 -8.46
CA SER A 4 -3.55 -12.29 -7.51
C SER A 4 -4.33 -11.47 -6.49
N PRO A 5 -5.66 -11.34 -6.63
CA PRO A 5 -6.48 -10.69 -5.62
C PRO A 5 -6.38 -11.48 -4.32
N LEU A 6 -6.06 -10.82 -3.21
CA LEU A 6 -6.04 -11.44 -1.89
C LEU A 6 -7.37 -11.10 -1.20
N TYR A 7 -8.25 -12.10 -1.05
CA TYR A 7 -9.57 -11.91 -0.46
C TYR A 7 -9.48 -12.06 1.07
N TYR A 8 -9.63 -10.96 1.81
CA TYR A 8 -9.97 -11.02 3.23
C TYR A 8 -11.43 -10.61 3.41
N LYS A 9 -12.17 -11.47 4.11
CA LYS A 9 -13.63 -11.41 4.35
C LYS A 9 -14.01 -9.98 4.79
N GLU A 10 -14.75 -9.27 3.94
CA GLU A 10 -15.29 -7.90 4.11
C GLU A 10 -14.49 -6.71 3.55
N THR A 11 -13.28 -6.90 3.01
CA THR A 11 -12.60 -5.86 2.22
C THR A 11 -11.83 -6.50 1.07
N SER A 12 -12.15 -6.14 -0.17
CA SER A 12 -11.30 -6.51 -1.30
C SER A 12 -10.00 -5.74 -1.21
N VAL A 13 -8.87 -6.42 -1.31
CA VAL A 13 -7.56 -5.77 -1.32
C VAL A 13 -6.84 -6.11 -2.61
N ALA A 14 -6.34 -5.09 -3.29
CA ALA A 14 -5.52 -5.23 -4.48
C ALA A 14 -4.07 -4.86 -4.15
N LEU A 15 -3.15 -5.78 -4.39
CA LEU A 15 -1.72 -5.54 -4.29
C LEU A 15 -1.19 -5.16 -5.66
N LEU A 16 -0.57 -3.99 -5.75
CA LEU A 16 -0.01 -3.47 -6.99
C LEU A 16 1.52 -3.40 -6.85
N VAL A 17 2.21 -4.35 -7.48
CA VAL A 17 3.64 -4.53 -7.32
C VAL A 17 4.37 -3.89 -8.51
N PHE A 18 5.42 -3.13 -8.24
CA PHE A 18 6.33 -2.60 -9.27
C PHE A 18 7.79 -2.83 -8.85
N ASP A 19 8.71 -2.72 -9.80
CA ASP A 19 10.15 -2.88 -9.56
C ASP A 19 10.78 -1.49 -9.39
N VAL A 20 11.37 -1.21 -8.22
CA VAL A 20 11.97 0.11 -7.91
C VAL A 20 13.16 0.44 -8.82
N GLY A 21 13.77 -0.57 -9.44
CA GLY A 21 14.83 -0.42 -10.44
C GLY A 21 14.32 -0.13 -11.86
N LYS A 22 12.99 -0.10 -12.07
CA LYS A 22 12.38 0.12 -13.39
C LYS A 22 11.22 1.11 -13.31
N LEU A 23 11.50 2.39 -13.58
CA LEU A 23 10.50 3.47 -13.55
C LEU A 23 9.25 3.17 -14.40
N GLU A 24 9.44 2.50 -15.53
CA GLU A 24 8.33 2.14 -16.42
C GLU A 24 7.28 1.23 -15.73
N THR A 25 7.72 0.38 -14.79
CA THR A 25 6.79 -0.48 -14.04
C THR A 25 5.90 0.31 -13.08
N LEU A 26 6.42 1.42 -12.52
CA LEU A 26 5.61 2.37 -11.76
C LEU A 26 4.61 3.11 -12.66
N ARG A 27 5.03 3.54 -13.86
CA ARG A 27 4.12 4.22 -14.79
C ARG A 27 2.94 3.35 -15.19
N MET A 28 3.21 2.07 -15.50
CA MET A 28 2.18 1.08 -15.81
C MET A 28 1.16 0.88 -14.68
N CYS A 29 1.54 1.12 -13.42
CA CYS A 29 0.60 1.06 -12.29
C CYS A 29 -0.60 2.01 -12.46
N THR A 30 -0.44 3.14 -13.15
CA THR A 30 -1.55 4.09 -13.41
C THR A 30 -2.71 3.43 -14.16
N LEU A 31 -2.41 2.62 -15.17
CA LEU A 31 -3.43 1.89 -15.95
C LEU A 31 -4.11 0.83 -15.08
N TYR A 32 -3.33 0.11 -14.27
CA TYR A 32 -3.88 -0.92 -13.38
C TYR A 32 -4.74 -0.34 -12.25
N ILE A 33 -4.40 0.85 -11.73
CA ILE A 33 -5.24 1.56 -10.76
C ILE A 33 -6.62 1.84 -11.36
N GLN A 34 -6.66 2.31 -12.61
CA GLN A 34 -7.94 2.56 -13.30
C GLN A 34 -8.73 1.26 -13.46
N GLN A 35 -8.08 0.18 -13.89
CA GLN A 35 -8.72 -1.13 -14.08
C GLN A 35 -9.28 -1.69 -12.76
N ILE A 36 -8.50 -1.67 -11.67
CA ILE A 36 -8.96 -2.13 -10.36
C ILE A 36 -10.16 -1.30 -9.91
N ARG A 37 -10.12 0.03 -10.10
CA ARG A 37 -11.22 0.91 -9.69
C ARG A 37 -12.47 0.76 -10.55
N SER A 38 -12.35 0.32 -11.80
CA SER A 38 -13.51 0.06 -12.68
C SER A 38 -14.13 -1.32 -12.45
N GLU A 39 -13.30 -2.34 -12.18
CA GLU A 39 -13.74 -3.74 -12.12
C GLU A 39 -14.02 -4.23 -10.68
N CYS A 40 -13.36 -3.65 -9.67
CA CYS A 40 -13.51 -4.08 -8.28
C CYS A 40 -14.50 -3.21 -7.49
N SER A 41 -14.88 -3.70 -6.31
CA SER A 41 -15.78 -2.96 -5.40
C SER A 41 -15.19 -1.58 -5.04
N LYS A 42 -16.05 -0.58 -4.79
CA LYS A 42 -15.61 0.76 -4.36
C LYS A 42 -14.84 0.75 -3.03
N ASN A 43 -15.03 -0.30 -2.22
CA ASN A 43 -14.34 -0.48 -0.95
C ASN A 43 -12.99 -1.17 -1.11
N THR A 44 -12.54 -1.42 -2.35
CA THR A 44 -11.27 -2.10 -2.59
C THR A 44 -10.11 -1.20 -2.20
N GLN A 45 -9.35 -1.60 -1.18
CA GLN A 45 -8.11 -0.91 -0.82
C GLN A 45 -6.98 -1.37 -1.74
N ILE A 46 -6.18 -0.43 -2.22
CA ILE A 46 -5.02 -0.71 -3.06
C ILE A 46 -3.77 -0.39 -2.27
N MET A 47 -2.83 -1.34 -2.25
CA MET A 47 -1.51 -1.17 -1.66
C MET A 47 -0.46 -1.28 -2.76
N LEU A 48 0.35 -0.23 -2.90
CA LEU A 48 1.49 -0.19 -3.80
C LEU A 48 2.69 -0.84 -3.11
N ILE A 49 3.33 -1.78 -3.80
CA ILE A 49 4.48 -2.51 -3.30
C ILE A 49 5.68 -2.29 -4.22
N GLY A 50 6.70 -1.61 -3.71
CA GLY A 50 7.98 -1.45 -4.38
C GLY A 50 8.85 -2.67 -4.11
N GLN A 51 9.10 -3.47 -5.13
CA GLN A 51 10.01 -4.60 -5.03
C GLN A 51 11.44 -4.13 -5.31
N GLN A 52 12.33 -4.35 -4.35
CA GLN A 52 13.74 -4.03 -4.47
C GLN A 52 14.57 -5.32 -4.56
N PHE A 53 15.26 -5.47 -5.69
CA PHE A 53 16.16 -6.61 -5.96
C PHE A 53 17.64 -6.23 -5.88
N THR A 54 17.96 -4.95 -6.14
CA THR A 54 19.33 -4.44 -6.26
C THR A 54 19.39 -3.00 -5.76
N GLU A 55 20.60 -2.48 -5.57
CA GLU A 55 20.82 -1.08 -5.17
C GLU A 55 20.58 -0.08 -6.32
N ASN A 56 20.47 -0.55 -7.56
CA ASN A 56 20.23 0.28 -8.74
C ASN A 56 18.75 0.69 -8.83
N ARG A 57 18.34 1.59 -7.95
CA ARG A 57 17.00 2.16 -7.95
C ARG A 57 16.85 3.26 -9.00
N GLN A 58 15.73 3.25 -9.70
CA GLN A 58 15.30 4.35 -10.58
C GLN A 58 14.17 5.18 -9.96
N VAL A 59 13.41 4.59 -9.04
CA VAL A 59 12.32 5.24 -8.31
C VAL A 59 12.77 5.48 -6.87
N SER A 60 12.63 6.73 -6.41
CA SER A 60 12.94 7.09 -5.02
C SER A 60 11.81 6.69 -4.03
N VAL A 61 12.11 6.62 -2.73
CA VAL A 61 11.10 6.25 -1.71
C VAL A 61 10.05 7.36 -1.67
N ASP A 62 10.51 8.61 -1.73
CA ASP A 62 9.67 9.80 -1.76
C ASP A 62 8.78 9.82 -3.01
N GLU A 63 9.33 9.51 -4.19
CA GLU A 63 8.56 9.45 -5.43
C GLU A 63 7.46 8.38 -5.38
N ALA A 64 7.78 7.18 -4.91
CA ALA A 64 6.80 6.11 -4.76
C ALA A 64 5.74 6.43 -3.70
N THR A 65 6.14 7.09 -2.61
CA THR A 65 5.24 7.55 -1.55
C THR A 65 4.26 8.60 -2.07
N VAL A 66 4.77 9.63 -2.75
CA VAL A 66 3.94 10.67 -3.39
C VAL A 66 2.99 10.05 -4.41
N PHE A 67 3.46 9.12 -5.24
CA PHE A 67 2.62 8.41 -6.20
C PHE A 67 1.48 7.64 -5.51
N ALA A 68 1.76 6.95 -4.40
CA ALA A 68 0.75 6.24 -3.63
C ALA A 68 -0.26 7.20 -3.00
N GLU A 69 0.20 8.29 -2.37
CA GLU A 69 -0.66 9.30 -1.74
C GLU A 69 -1.59 9.99 -2.74
N MET A 70 -1.08 10.42 -3.89
CA MET A 70 -1.87 11.02 -4.96
C MET A 70 -2.97 10.08 -5.46
N ASN A 71 -2.71 8.77 -5.39
CA ASN A 71 -3.65 7.73 -5.78
C ASN A 71 -4.42 7.14 -4.59
N LYS A 72 -4.37 7.72 -3.39
CA LYS A 72 -5.08 7.22 -2.19
C LYS A 72 -4.77 5.75 -1.87
N MET A 73 -3.51 5.36 -2.03
CA MET A 73 -2.98 4.03 -1.74
C MET A 73 -2.01 4.10 -0.57
N THR A 74 -1.73 2.94 0.03
CA THR A 74 -0.58 2.81 0.95
C THR A 74 0.64 2.33 0.18
N TYR A 75 1.84 2.70 0.62
CA TYR A 75 3.10 2.24 0.04
C TYR A 75 3.86 1.36 1.03
N ALA A 76 4.51 0.32 0.54
CA ALA A 76 5.54 -0.41 1.27
C ALA A 76 6.59 -0.94 0.29
N GLU A 77 7.81 -1.16 0.79
CA GLU A 77 8.87 -1.83 0.04
C GLU A 77 9.07 -3.24 0.56
N VAL A 78 9.35 -4.17 -0.35
CA VAL A 78 9.76 -5.53 -0.02
C VAL A 78 11.07 -5.84 -0.72
N ASN A 79 12.07 -6.22 0.08
CA ASN A 79 13.31 -6.81 -0.44
C ASN A 79 13.03 -8.28 -0.72
N TYR A 80 12.98 -8.66 -1.98
CA TYR A 80 12.57 -10.02 -2.33
C TYR A 80 13.34 -10.62 -3.49
N ILE A 81 14.06 -11.70 -3.18
CA ILE A 81 14.74 -12.59 -4.12
C ILE A 81 14.29 -14.02 -3.76
N GLY A 82 13.20 -14.53 -4.35
CA GLY A 82 12.65 -15.84 -3.97
C GLY A 82 11.51 -16.33 -4.90
N ASP A 83 10.84 -17.42 -4.51
CA ASP A 83 9.75 -18.06 -5.28
C ASP A 83 8.39 -17.31 -5.22
N ALA A 84 7.28 -17.87 -5.72
CA ALA A 84 5.98 -17.17 -5.68
C ALA A 84 5.27 -17.23 -4.30
N LYS A 85 5.61 -18.22 -3.46
CA LYS A 85 4.91 -18.53 -2.21
C LYS A 85 5.41 -17.64 -1.07
N GLU A 86 6.72 -17.46 -0.97
CA GLU A 86 7.33 -16.57 0.02
C GLU A 86 6.98 -15.10 -0.26
N SER A 87 6.93 -14.70 -1.54
CA SER A 87 6.45 -13.39 -1.98
C SER A 87 5.04 -13.08 -1.47
N ARG A 88 4.12 -14.05 -1.57
CA ARG A 88 2.75 -13.90 -1.06
C ARG A 88 2.72 -13.72 0.46
N SER A 89 3.56 -14.43 1.21
CA SER A 89 3.65 -14.29 2.67
C SER A 89 4.14 -12.91 3.06
N LEU A 90 5.24 -12.43 2.46
CA LEU A 90 5.80 -11.11 2.75
C LEU A 90 4.82 -9.99 2.41
N MET A 91 4.09 -10.13 1.29
CA MET A 91 3.05 -9.17 0.93
C MET A 91 1.86 -9.18 1.90
N GLN A 92 1.50 -10.35 2.45
CA GLN A 92 0.49 -10.46 3.49
C GLN A 92 0.96 -9.80 4.80
N ASP A 93 2.21 -10.02 5.19
CA ASP A 93 2.77 -9.45 6.41
C ASP A 93 2.88 -7.92 6.33
N ALA A 94 3.37 -7.41 5.19
CA ALA A 94 3.42 -5.98 4.91
C ALA A 94 2.02 -5.34 4.96
N PHE A 95 1.00 -6.04 4.44
CA PHE A 95 -0.38 -5.59 4.52
C PHE A 95 -0.89 -5.54 5.97
N VAL A 96 -0.72 -6.61 6.75
CA VAL A 96 -1.15 -6.67 8.16
C VAL A 96 -0.47 -5.58 8.98
N ALA A 97 0.83 -5.35 8.77
CA ALA A 97 1.58 -4.28 9.42
C ALA A 97 1.02 -2.89 9.07
N ASN A 98 0.72 -2.63 7.78
CA ASN A 98 0.14 -1.37 7.35
C ASN A 98 -1.28 -1.15 7.90
N ALA A 99 -2.13 -2.19 7.89
CA ALA A 99 -3.48 -2.12 8.44
C ALA A 99 -3.46 -1.79 9.95
N ASN A 100 -2.60 -2.47 10.71
CA ASN A 100 -2.41 -2.21 12.14
C ASN A 100 -1.93 -0.77 12.40
N THR A 101 -0.98 -0.28 11.60
CA THR A 101 -0.45 1.08 11.72
C THR A 101 -1.54 2.13 11.46
N GLN A 102 -2.35 1.94 10.42
CA GLN A 102 -3.46 2.86 10.11
C GLN A 102 -4.53 2.86 11.22
N GLN A 103 -4.84 1.69 11.77
CA GLN A 103 -5.78 1.58 12.90
C GLN A 103 -5.25 2.30 14.14
N GLN A 104 -3.96 2.12 14.47
CA GLN A 104 -3.33 2.82 15.59
C GLN A 104 -3.32 4.33 15.39
N MET A 105 -2.96 4.82 14.20
CA MET A 105 -2.97 6.26 13.89
C MET A 105 -4.37 6.86 13.99
N THR A 106 -5.40 6.10 13.60
CA THR A 106 -6.80 6.52 13.73
C THR A 106 -7.21 6.65 15.19
N GLN A 107 -6.87 5.66 16.02
CA GLN A 107 -7.13 5.72 17.46
C GLN A 107 -6.37 6.87 18.13
N LEU A 108 -5.12 7.11 17.73
CA LEU A 108 -4.31 8.22 18.26
C LEU A 108 -4.94 9.58 17.93
N LYS A 109 -5.38 9.79 16.68
CA LYS A 109 -6.10 11.01 16.27
C LYS A 109 -7.39 11.23 17.09
N GLN A 110 -8.16 10.18 17.34
CA GLN A 110 -9.37 10.26 18.18
C GLN A 110 -9.05 10.64 19.63
N ARG A 111 -8.00 10.06 20.21
CA ARG A 111 -7.54 10.40 21.56
C ARG A 111 -7.05 11.84 21.64
N MET A 112 -6.26 12.30 20.67
CA MET A 112 -5.78 13.69 20.61
C MET A 112 -6.94 14.69 20.44
N ALA A 113 -7.94 14.37 19.63
CA ALA A 113 -9.15 15.17 19.50
C ALA A 113 -9.92 15.27 20.83
N ALA A 114 -10.09 14.15 21.54
CA ALA A 114 -10.75 14.14 22.85
C ALA A 114 -9.99 14.97 23.91
N VAL A 115 -8.66 14.89 23.95
CA VAL A 115 -7.83 15.71 24.85
C VAL A 115 -7.95 17.20 24.53
N THR A 116 -7.99 17.57 23.25
CA THR A 116 -8.15 18.96 22.79
C THR A 116 -9.51 19.55 23.14
N ILE A 117 -10.56 18.72 23.18
CA ILE A 117 -11.91 19.15 23.60
C ILE A 117 -11.97 19.36 25.11
N MET A 118 -11.34 18.49 25.92
CA MET A 118 -11.32 18.62 27.37
C MET A 118 -10.52 19.84 27.87
N SER A 119 -9.50 20.29 27.14
CA SER A 119 -8.73 21.48 27.52
C SER A 119 -9.41 22.82 27.20
N LYS A 120 -10.44 22.83 26.34
CA LYS A 120 -11.23 24.02 26.00
C LYS A 120 -12.46 24.24 26.89
N GLN A 121 -12.72 23.35 27.84
CA GLN A 121 -13.84 23.44 28.79
C GLN A 121 -13.41 23.80 30.23
N LYS A 122 -12.21 24.36 30.39
CA LYS A 122 -11.76 25.06 31.61
C LYS A 122 -11.53 26.53 31.29
#